data_AF-A0A7Z0VIT3-F1
#
_entry.id   AF-A0A7Z0VIT3-F1
#
_cell.length_a   1.000
_cell.length_b   1.000
_cell.length_c   1.000
_cell.angle_alpha   90.00
_cell.angle_beta   90.00
_cell.angle_gamma   90.00
#
_symmetry.space_group_name_H-M   'P 1'
#
loop_
_entity.id
_entity.type
_entity.pdbx_description
1 polymer ?
#
loop_
_entity_poly.entity_id
_entity_poly.type
_entity_poly.pdbx_seq_one_letter_code
_entity_poly.pdbx_strand_id
1 'polypeptide(L)'
;MQQDSEHFWDRQRETLPADQRQALIIDRIKYQLNYVYERIPFYRQLYDAHGVHPEAIKDLNDFTTKVPIVTKAMLQQSQRDHPPLR
;
A
#
# COMPACT_ATOMS: atom_id res chain seq x y z
N MET A 1 -21.10 -16.95 28.54
CA MET A 1 -20.38 -15.94 27.73
C MET A 1 -19.27 -16.67 27.00
N GLN A 2 -19.12 -16.70 25.69
CA GLN A 2 -19.91 -16.29 24.53
C GLN A 2 -19.32 -17.13 23.37
N GLN A 3 -20.15 -17.74 22.53
CA GLN A 3 -19.73 -18.49 21.34
C GLN A 3 -19.38 -17.50 20.21
N ASP A 4 -18.28 -16.75 20.36
CA ASP A 4 -17.91 -15.68 19.40
C ASP A 4 -16.91 -16.15 18.34
N SER A 5 -16.35 -17.36 18.48
CA SER A 5 -15.34 -17.92 17.57
C SER A 5 -15.91 -18.58 16.30
N GLU A 6 -17.23 -18.78 16.20
CA GLU A 6 -17.82 -19.46 15.02
C GLU A 6 -18.06 -18.54 13.81
N HIS A 7 -18.06 -17.21 13.99
CA HIS A 7 -18.40 -16.27 12.90
C HIS A 7 -17.28 -15.33 12.46
N PHE A 8 -16.35 -14.98 13.35
CA PHE A 8 -15.26 -14.06 13.04
C PHE A 8 -13.93 -14.66 13.51
N TRP A 9 -12.93 -14.66 12.63
CA TRP A 9 -11.58 -15.16 12.94
C TRP A 9 -10.80 -14.14 13.79
N ASP A 10 -10.93 -12.86 13.47
CA ASP A 10 -10.37 -11.74 14.21
C ASP A 10 -11.48 -10.70 14.42
N ARG A 11 -12.30 -10.93 15.44
CA ARG A 11 -13.44 -10.07 15.77
C ARG A 11 -13.04 -8.60 15.91
N GLN A 12 -11.90 -8.31 16.56
CA GLN A 12 -11.47 -6.93 16.77
C GLN A 12 -11.25 -6.20 15.45
N ARG A 13 -10.67 -6.87 14.44
CA ARG A 13 -10.45 -6.27 13.11
C ARG A 13 -11.70 -6.28 12.25
N GLU A 14 -12.47 -7.36 12.29
CA GLU A 14 -13.62 -7.60 11.42
C GLU A 14 -14.83 -6.74 11.82
N THR A 15 -14.99 -6.44 13.11
CA THR A 15 -16.11 -5.62 13.62
C THR A 15 -15.68 -4.19 13.99
N LEU A 16 -14.46 -3.77 13.62
CA LEU A 16 -13.96 -2.43 13.94
C LEU A 16 -14.85 -1.36 13.27
N PRO A 17 -15.21 -0.26 13.98
CA PRO A 17 -15.91 0.87 13.38
C PRO A 17 -15.19 1.39 12.13
N ALA A 18 -15.96 1.79 11.13
CA ALA A 18 -15.43 2.10 9.79
C ALA A 18 -14.41 3.24 9.80
N ASP A 19 -14.64 4.27 10.62
CA ASP A 19 -13.76 5.41 10.85
C ASP A 19 -12.41 4.99 11.47
N GLN A 20 -12.46 4.16 12.52
CA GLN A 20 -11.26 3.61 13.16
C GLN A 20 -10.49 2.70 12.21
N ARG A 21 -11.19 1.88 11.44
CA ARG A 21 -10.59 1.01 10.41
C ARG A 21 -9.92 1.84 9.33
N GLN A 22 -10.54 2.91 8.86
CA GLN A 22 -9.99 3.78 7.82
C GLN A 22 -8.72 4.49 8.31
N ALA A 23 -8.70 4.97 9.56
CA ALA A 23 -7.50 5.53 10.18
C ALA A 23 -6.33 4.52 10.20
N LEU A 24 -6.60 3.28 10.61
CA LEU A 24 -5.56 2.23 10.60
C LEU A 24 -5.08 1.87 9.19
N ILE A 25 -5.99 1.85 8.21
CA ILE A 25 -5.63 1.55 6.82
C ILE A 25 -4.73 2.66 6.26
N ILE A 26 -5.08 3.94 6.46
CA ILE A 26 -4.27 5.04 5.91
C ILE A 26 -2.87 5.09 6.54
N ASP A 27 -2.76 4.83 7.85
CA ASP A 27 -1.46 4.79 8.53
C ASP A 27 -0.57 3.66 7.98
N ARG A 28 -1.16 2.48 7.75
CA ARG A 28 -0.43 1.35 7.12
C ARG A 28 -0.04 1.63 5.68
N ILE A 29 -0.91 2.28 4.91
CA ILE A 29 -0.60 2.68 3.53
C ILE A 29 0.57 3.68 3.53
N LYS A 30 0.54 4.72 4.37
CA LYS A 30 1.64 5.68 4.49
C LYS A 30 2.95 5.00 4.85
N TYR A 31 2.95 4.09 5.82
CA TYR A 31 4.13 3.29 6.16
C TYR A 31 4.65 2.51 4.96
N GLN A 32 3.77 1.80 4.24
CA GLN A 32 4.15 0.99 3.09
C GLN A 32 4.71 1.85 1.95
N LEU A 33 4.09 2.99 1.65
CA LEU A 33 4.54 3.92 0.61
C LEU A 33 5.95 4.46 0.90
N ASN A 34 6.21 4.86 2.14
CA ASN A 34 7.55 5.28 2.56
C ASN A 34 8.56 4.14 2.42
N TYR A 35 8.22 2.96 2.94
CA TYR A 35 9.08 1.78 2.87
C TYR A 35 9.49 1.43 1.42
N VAL A 36 8.53 1.38 0.49
CA VAL A 36 8.84 1.03 -0.91
C VAL A 36 9.61 2.14 -1.63
N TYR A 37 9.28 3.41 -1.35
CA TYR A 37 9.99 4.56 -1.93
C TYR A 37 11.46 4.62 -1.46
N GLU A 38 11.71 4.29 -0.20
CA GLU A 38 13.06 4.29 0.38
C GLU A 38 13.89 3.07 -0.04
N ARG A 39 13.28 1.90 -0.21
CA ARG A 39 14.04 0.64 -0.34
C ARG A 39 14.02 0.02 -1.73
N ILE A 40 13.06 0.35 -2.57
CA ILE A 40 12.86 -0.33 -3.85
C ILE A 40 12.99 0.68 -5.00
N PRO A 41 14.09 0.66 -5.77
CA PRO A 41 14.34 1.63 -6.85
C PRO A 41 13.20 1.76 -7.86
N PHE A 42 12.53 0.64 -8.19
CA PHE A 42 11.35 0.63 -9.08
C PHE A 42 10.25 1.58 -8.59
N TYR A 43 9.87 1.52 -7.31
CA TYR A 43 8.81 2.37 -6.77
C TYR A 43 9.25 3.82 -6.65
N ARG A 44 10.51 4.08 -6.28
CA ARG A 44 11.04 5.45 -6.26
C ARG A 44 10.94 6.10 -7.63
N GLN A 45 11.47 5.44 -8.65
CA GLN A 45 11.45 5.95 -10.03
C GLN A 45 10.03 6.14 -10.55
N LEU A 46 9.14 5.18 -10.27
CA LEU A 46 7.74 5.27 -10.65
C LEU A 46 7.04 6.47 -9.98
N TYR A 47 7.26 6.67 -8.68
CA TYR A 47 6.61 7.75 -7.95
C TYR A 47 7.17 9.11 -8.37
N ASP A 48 8.49 9.24 -8.51
CA ASP A 48 9.15 10.46 -8.98
C ASP A 48 8.68 10.85 -10.39
N ALA A 49 8.56 9.87 -11.31
CA ALA A 49 8.07 10.10 -12.68
C ALA A 49 6.62 10.61 -12.72
N HIS A 50 5.81 10.30 -11.70
CA HIS A 50 4.44 10.77 -11.56
C HIS A 50 4.30 11.96 -10.60
N GLY A 51 5.41 12.50 -10.08
CA GLY A 51 5.40 13.61 -9.12
C GLY A 51 4.74 13.28 -7.78
N VAL A 52 4.75 12.00 -7.39
CA VAL A 52 4.12 11.50 -6.17
C VAL A 52 5.18 11.32 -5.09
N HIS A 53 4.97 11.93 -3.92
CA HIS A 53 5.77 11.64 -2.74
C HIS A 53 4.88 11.08 -1.63
N PRO A 54 5.37 10.10 -0.82
CA PRO A 54 4.57 9.49 0.25
C PRO A 54 3.95 10.49 1.23
N GLU A 55 4.64 11.61 1.48
CA GLU A 55 4.18 12.70 2.37
C GLU A 55 2.92 13.42 1.83
N ALA A 56 2.67 13.36 0.53
CA ALA A 56 1.53 14.02 -0.12
C ALA A 56 0.21 13.21 -0.01
N ILE A 57 0.25 12.01 0.58
CA ILE A 57 -0.89 11.11 0.73
C ILE A 57 -1.46 11.25 2.13
N LYS A 58 -2.56 11.99 2.29
CA LYS A 58 -3.17 12.26 3.59
C LYS A 58 -4.31 11.32 3.94
N ASP A 59 -5.07 10.91 2.92
CA ASP A 59 -6.26 10.05 3.03
C ASP A 59 -6.32 9.00 1.90
N LEU A 60 -7.38 8.18 1.90
CA LEU A 60 -7.58 7.13 0.89
C LEU A 60 -7.90 7.69 -0.51
N ASN A 61 -8.44 8.91 -0.60
CA ASN A 61 -8.74 9.54 -1.88
C ASN A 61 -7.45 10.02 -2.54
N ASP A 62 -6.54 10.63 -1.78
CA ASP A 62 -5.18 10.94 -2.23
C ASP A 62 -4.46 9.68 -2.74
N PHE A 63 -4.53 8.58 -1.99
CA PHE A 63 -3.93 7.32 -2.41
C PHE A 63 -4.47 6.85 -3.77
N THR A 64 -5.79 6.84 -3.92
CA THR A 64 -6.46 6.33 -5.13
C THR A 64 -6.23 7.22 -6.35
N THR A 65 -6.12 8.53 -6.16
CA THR A 65 -6.03 9.50 -7.27
C THR A 65 -4.59 9.82 -7.66
N LYS A 66 -3.65 9.80 -6.71
CA LYS A 66 -2.26 10.20 -6.94
C LYS A 66 -1.35 9.00 -7.19
N VAL A 67 -1.49 7.91 -6.44
CA VAL A 67 -0.52 6.80 -6.52
C VAL A 67 -0.72 6.01 -7.82
N PRO A 68 0.33 5.86 -8.66
CA PRO A 68 0.19 5.15 -9.93
C PRO A 68 -0.06 3.65 -9.71
N ILE A 69 -0.92 3.08 -10.56
CA ILE A 69 -1.21 1.64 -10.56
C ILE A 69 -0.01 0.89 -11.14
N VAL A 70 0.52 -0.06 -10.38
CA VAL A 70 1.56 -0.98 -10.86
C VAL A 70 0.93 -2.04 -11.75
N THR A 71 1.38 -2.13 -13.00
CA THR A 71 0.93 -3.16 -13.94
C THR A 71 1.95 -4.29 -14.05
N LYS A 72 1.49 -5.46 -14.52
CA LYS A 72 2.36 -6.60 -14.81
C LYS A 72 3.48 -6.24 -15.79
N ALA A 73 3.18 -5.45 -16.82
CA ALA A 73 4.16 -5.05 -17.82
C ALA A 73 5.31 -4.24 -17.21
N MET A 74 5.02 -3.35 -16.26
CA MET A 74 6.02 -2.56 -15.55
C MET A 74 6.94 -3.45 -14.71
N LEU A 75 6.39 -4.43 -14.01
CA LEU A 75 7.18 -5.40 -13.24
C LEU A 75 8.08 -6.25 -14.15
N GLN A 76 7.56 -6.72 -15.29
CA GLN A 76 8.35 -7.45 -16.28
C GLN A 76 9.47 -6.61 -16.88
N GLN A 77 9.24 -5.31 -17.09
CA GLN A 77 10.27 -4.40 -17.57
C GLN A 77 11.34 -4.20 -16.50
N SER A 78 10.94 -3.92 -15.25
CA SER A 78 11.87 -3.78 -14.12
C SER A 78 12.74 -5.03 -13.91
N GLN A 79 12.19 -6.23 -14.08
CA GLN A 79 12.97 -7.48 -13.99
C GLN A 79 13.94 -7.66 -15.16
N ARG A 80 13.59 -7.20 -16.37
CA ARG A 80 14.50 -7.23 -17.53
C ARG A 80 15.68 -6.27 -17.34
N ASP A 81 15.41 -5.10 -16.79
CA ASP A 81 16.43 -4.07 -16.51
C ASP A 81 17.32 -4.47 -15.31
N HIS A 82 16.76 -5.22 -14.36
CA HIS A 82 17.43 -5.71 -13.15
C HIS A 82 17.18 -7.21 -12.93
N PRO A 83 17.86 -8.10 -13.68
CA PRO A 83 17.63 -9.53 -13.60
C PRO A 83 18.03 -10.07 -12.21
N PRO A 84 17.15 -10.85 -11.54
CA PRO A 84 17.39 -11.33 -10.18
C PRO A 84 18.44 -12.44 -10.10
N LEU A 85 18.70 -13.14 -11.20
CA LEU A 85 19.70 -14.19 -11.30
C LEU A 85 20.61 -13.84 -12.48
N ARG A 86 21.88 -13.56 -12.18
CA ARG A 86 22.96 -13.54 -13.18
C ARG A 86 23.78 -14.81 -13.03
#